data_AF-I0EPB6-F1
#
_entry.id   AF-I0EPB6-F1
#
_cell.length_a   1.000
_cell.length_b   1.000
_cell.length_c   1.000
_cell.angle_alpha   90.00
_cell.angle_beta   90.00
_cell.angle_gamma   90.00
#
_symmetry.space_group_name_H-M   'P 1'
#
loop_
_entity.id
_entity.type
_entity.pdbx_description
1 polymer ?
#
loop_
_entity_poly.entity_id
_entity_poly.type
_entity_poly.pdbx_seq_one_letter_code
_entity_poly.pdbx_strand_id
1 'polypeptide(L)'
;MGASLMASGCTSIYIHKAKVAYAKGDCPNTIRNLRMLTSNPIALYSLGQLYKKGECVEKDPQEAESYIEKAFDGIPMVKFIKKRAIIPN
;
A
#
# COMPACT_ATOMS: atom_id res chain seq x y z
N MET A 1 12.74 -23.91 -7.38
CA MET A 1 12.41 -22.63 -8.06
C MET A 1 11.48 -21.88 -7.13
N GLY A 2 11.74 -20.73 -6.52
CA GLY A 2 12.86 -19.79 -6.45
C GLY A 2 12.36 -18.63 -5.56
N ALA A 3 13.23 -18.13 -4.68
CA ALA A 3 13.03 -16.96 -3.81
C ALA A 3 11.94 -17.03 -2.70
N SER A 4 12.30 -17.59 -1.54
CA SER A 4 11.52 -17.38 -0.29
C SER A 4 12.38 -16.93 0.91
N LEU A 5 13.58 -16.38 0.68
CA LEU A 5 14.54 -16.17 1.78
C LEU A 5 14.96 -14.74 2.09
N MET A 6 14.41 -13.68 1.49
CA MET A 6 14.88 -12.31 1.77
C MET A 6 13.76 -11.28 1.86
N ALA A 7 13.04 -11.16 2.98
CA ALA A 7 12.10 -10.04 3.14
C ALA A 7 11.96 -9.45 4.55
N SER A 8 12.41 -10.11 5.61
CA SER A 8 12.20 -9.58 6.97
C SER A 8 13.02 -8.29 7.23
N GLY A 9 14.25 -8.19 6.71
CA GLY A 9 15.08 -6.98 6.82
C GLY A 9 14.85 -5.94 5.71
N CYS A 10 14.44 -6.39 4.52
CA CYS A 10 14.30 -5.52 3.34
C CYS A 10 13.08 -4.59 3.42
N THR A 11 12.02 -5.00 4.12
CA THR A 11 10.78 -4.21 4.23
C THR A 11 11.01 -2.83 4.86
N SER A 12 11.76 -2.77 5.96
CA SER A 12 12.10 -1.52 6.65
C SER A 12 12.92 -0.57 5.76
N ILE A 13 13.88 -1.10 5.00
CA ILE A 13 14.74 -0.33 4.10
C ILE A 13 13.92 0.34 2.99
N TYR A 14 13.01 -0.40 2.36
CA TYR A 14 12.19 0.15 1.26
C TYR A 14 11.17 1.17 1.75
N ILE A 15 10.57 0.98 2.94
CA ILE A 15 9.71 1.99 3.56
C ILE A 15 10.50 3.27 3.82
N HIS A 16 11.71 3.17 4.38
CA HIS A 16 12.55 4.34 4.63
C HIS A 16 12.93 5.05 3.31
N LYS A 17 13.37 4.29 2.30
CA LYS A 17 13.68 4.84 0.96
C LYS A 17 12.48 5.54 0.33
N ALA A 18 11.29 4.95 0.43
CA ALA A 18 10.05 5.57 -0.06
C ALA A 18 9.76 6.88 0.67
N LYS A 19 9.86 6.92 2.00
CA LYS A 19 9.66 8.16 2.79
C LYS A 19 10.64 9.25 2.42
N VAL A 20 11.92 8.90 2.27
CA VAL A 20 12.97 9.86 1.88
C VAL A 20 12.75 10.36 0.46
N ALA A 21 12.41 9.48 -0.48
CA ALA A 21 12.09 9.88 -1.85
C ALA A 21 10.87 10.81 -1.89
N TYR A 22 9.82 10.48 -1.13
CA TYR A 22 8.61 11.29 -1.03
C TYR A 22 8.90 12.68 -0.46
N ALA A 23 9.69 12.76 0.61
CA ALA A 23 10.11 14.04 1.19
C ALA A 23 10.94 14.90 0.22
N LYS A 24 11.64 14.28 -0.73
CA LYS A 24 12.38 14.96 -1.81
C LYS A 24 11.50 15.34 -3.01
N GLY A 25 10.23 14.95 -3.03
CA GLY A 25 9.36 15.09 -4.20
C GLY A 25 9.68 14.11 -5.35
N ASP A 26 10.50 13.09 -5.09
CA ASP A 26 10.87 12.07 -6.08
C ASP A 26 9.76 11.00 -6.17
N CYS A 27 8.75 11.35 -6.95
CA CYS A 27 7.57 10.53 -7.16
C CYS A 27 7.87 9.15 -7.80
N PRO A 28 8.70 9.04 -8.85
CA PRO A 28 9.03 7.74 -9.45
C PRO A 28 9.67 6.78 -8.46
N ASN A 29 10.64 7.24 -7.66
CA ASN A 29 11.29 6.38 -6.69
C ASN A 29 10.38 6.06 -5.49
N THR A 30 9.51 6.97 -5.09
CA THR A 30 8.50 6.71 -4.04
C THR A 30 7.63 5.51 -4.44
N ILE A 31 7.01 5.57 -5.61
CA ILE A 31 6.10 4.52 -6.10
C ILE A 31 6.86 3.22 -6.32
N ARG A 32 8.04 3.27 -6.91
CA ARG A 32 8.89 2.09 -7.11
C ARG A 32 9.19 1.36 -5.80
N ASN A 33 9.63 2.08 -4.76
CA ASN A 33 9.96 1.46 -3.47
C ASN A 33 8.72 0.90 -2.78
N LEU A 34 7.56 1.58 -2.85
CA LEU A 34 6.31 1.09 -2.28
C LEU A 34 5.77 -0.15 -3.02
N ARG A 35 5.88 -0.20 -4.35
CA ARG A 35 5.47 -1.36 -5.17
C ARG A 35 6.29 -2.62 -4.91
N MET A 36 7.51 -2.48 -4.38
CA MET A 36 8.30 -3.64 -3.93
C MET A 36 7.75 -4.30 -2.66
N LEU A 37 6.80 -3.64 -1.98
CA LEU A 37 6.25 -4.06 -0.69
C LEU A 37 4.78 -4.47 -0.80
N THR A 38 4.46 -5.33 -1.78
CA THR A 38 3.10 -5.76 -2.09
C THR A 38 2.36 -6.47 -0.97
N SER A 39 3.08 -6.98 0.03
CA SER A 39 2.51 -7.67 1.21
C SER A 39 2.61 -6.85 2.49
N ASN A 40 3.11 -5.61 2.43
CA ASN A 40 3.24 -4.75 3.60
C ASN A 40 2.02 -3.81 3.70
N PRO A 41 1.24 -3.87 4.79
CA PRO A 41 0.03 -3.07 4.93
C PRO A 41 0.32 -1.56 4.94
N ILE A 42 1.47 -1.13 5.46
CA ILE A 42 1.86 0.28 5.49
C ILE A 42 2.16 0.78 4.07
N ALA A 43 2.83 -0.03 3.25
CA ALA A 43 3.16 0.33 1.88
C ALA A 43 1.92 0.41 0.99
N LEU A 44 1.04 -0.59 1.09
CA LEU A 44 -0.24 -0.63 0.39
C LEU A 44 -1.14 0.55 0.79
N TYR A 45 -1.24 0.87 2.08
CA TYR A 45 -1.98 2.03 2.56
C TYR A 45 -1.39 3.35 2.05
N SER A 46 -0.05 3.46 2.03
CA SER A 46 0.63 4.64 1.50
C SER A 46 0.36 4.82 0.01
N LEU A 47 0.41 3.74 -0.79
CA LEU A 47 0.02 3.77 -2.20
C LEU A 47 -1.42 4.25 -2.37
N GLY A 48 -2.36 3.67 -1.62
CA GLY A 48 -3.76 4.09 -1.70
C GLY A 48 -3.96 5.57 -1.37
N GLN A 49 -3.24 6.11 -0.39
CA GLN A 49 -3.29 7.55 -0.11
C GLN A 49 -2.74 8.42 -1.26
N LEU A 50 -1.66 7.99 -1.92
CA LEU A 50 -1.10 8.68 -3.08
C LEU A 50 -2.13 8.76 -4.22
N TYR A 51 -2.77 7.63 -4.55
CA TYR A 51 -3.85 7.57 -5.53
C TYR A 51 -5.08 8.39 -5.13
N LYS A 52 -5.46 8.40 -3.84
CA LYS A 52 -6.59 9.19 -3.35
C LYS A 52 -6.36 10.70 -3.51
N LYS A 53 -5.12 11.14 -3.27
CA LYS A 53 -4.74 12.55 -3.35
C LYS A 53 -4.33 12.98 -4.76
N GLY A 54 -3.96 12.05 -5.64
CA GLY A 54 -3.33 12.37 -6.92
C GLY A 54 -1.88 12.86 -6.74
N GLU A 55 -1.21 12.45 -5.67
CA GLU A 55 0.19 12.79 -5.41
C GLU A 55 1.07 11.70 -6.02
N CYS A 56 2.00 12.07 -6.91
CA CYS A 56 2.91 11.16 -7.62
C CYS A 56 2.29 10.17 -8.62
N VAL A 57 0.98 10.00 -8.60
CA VAL A 57 0.18 9.16 -9.49
C VAL A 57 -1.08 9.92 -9.87
N GLU A 58 -1.72 9.52 -10.96
CA GLU A 58 -3.03 10.05 -11.33
C GLU A 58 -4.05 9.74 -10.24
N LYS A 59 -4.93 10.70 -9.97
CA LYS A 59 -5.93 10.55 -8.93
C LYS A 59 -6.95 9.49 -9.35
N ASP A 60 -6.90 8.34 -8.69
CA ASP A 60 -7.88 7.27 -8.87
C ASP A 60 -8.40 6.83 -7.49
N PRO A 61 -9.60 7.29 -7.09
CA PRO A 61 -10.19 6.89 -5.82
C PRO A 61 -10.59 5.40 -5.79
N GLN A 62 -10.91 4.79 -6.92
CA GLN A 62 -11.28 3.37 -6.99
C GLN A 62 -10.04 2.48 -6.80
N GLU A 63 -8.95 2.83 -7.48
CA GLU A 63 -7.67 2.15 -7.30
C GLU A 63 -7.11 2.37 -5.88
N ALA A 64 -7.26 3.58 -5.34
CA ALA A 64 -6.91 3.90 -3.96
C ALA A 64 -7.60 2.99 -2.95
N GLU A 65 -8.92 2.81 -3.08
CA GLU A 65 -9.68 1.91 -2.24
C GLU A 65 -9.18 0.47 -2.40
N SER A 66 -8.94 -0.02 -3.62
CA SER A 66 -8.39 -1.37 -3.83
C SER A 66 -7.06 -1.59 -3.09
N TYR A 67 -6.14 -0.62 -3.12
CA TYR A 67 -4.87 -0.71 -2.39
C TYR A 67 -5.07 -0.68 -0.88
N ILE A 68 -5.96 0.18 -0.38
CA ILE A 68 -6.31 0.26 1.04
C ILE A 68 -6.92 -1.07 1.50
N GLU A 69 -7.86 -1.63 0.74
CA GLU A 69 -8.47 -2.92 1.03
C GLU A 69 -7.43 -4.04 1.14
N LYS A 70 -6.48 -4.10 0.21
CA LYS A 70 -5.37 -5.07 0.26
C LYS A 70 -4.49 -4.86 1.50
N ALA A 71 -4.28 -3.62 1.93
CA ALA A 71 -3.57 -3.31 3.17
C ALA A 71 -4.26 -3.92 4.40
N PHE A 72 -5.58 -4.00 4.38
CA PHE A 72 -6.38 -4.50 5.49
C PHE A 72 -6.84 -5.96 5.35
N ASP A 73 -6.61 -6.61 4.21
CA ASP A 73 -7.04 -7.99 3.96
C ASP A 73 -6.44 -9.00 4.96
N GLY A 74 -5.21 -8.74 5.42
CA GLY A 74 -4.56 -9.52 6.48
C GLY A 74 -5.11 -9.26 7.89
N ILE A 75 -5.99 -8.26 8.07
CA ILE A 75 -6.58 -7.92 9.36
C ILE A 75 -7.96 -8.56 9.44
N PRO A 76 -8.14 -9.64 10.23
CA PRO A 76 -9.40 -10.37 10.29
C PRO A 76 -10.59 -9.46 10.67
N MET A 77 -10.34 -8.42 11.46
CA MET A 77 -11.34 -7.44 11.87
C MET A 77 -12.00 -6.70 10.70
N VAL A 78 -11.25 -6.35 9.65
CA VAL A 78 -11.81 -5.61 8.49
C VAL A 78 -12.74 -6.51 7.67
N LYS A 79 -12.41 -7.81 7.57
CA LYS A 79 -13.31 -8.82 6.99
C LYS A 79 -14.63 -8.92 7.75
N PHE A 80 -14.59 -8.85 9.09
CA PHE A 80 -15.80 -8.85 9.92
C PHE A 80 -16.63 -7.57 9.77
N ILE A 81 -15.99 -6.40 9.69
CA ILE A 81 -16.68 -5.11 9.50
C ILE A 81 -17.36 -5.08 8.14
N LYS A 82 -16.67 -5.46 7.05
CA LYS A 82 -17.30 -5.54 5.71
C LYS A 82 -18.48 -6.51 5.68
N LYS A 83 -18.33 -7.69 6.29
CA LYS A 83 -19.43 -8.68 6.37
C LYS A 83 -20.66 -8.13 7.11
N ARG A 84 -20.47 -7.27 8.11
CA ARG A 84 -21.57 -6.58 8.82
C ARG A 84 -22.11 -5.35 8.10
N ALA A 85 -21.28 -4.68 7.30
CA ALA A 85 -21.65 -3.50 6.52
C ALA A 85 -22.46 -3.83 5.26
N ILE A 86 -22.46 -5.10 4.81
CA ILE A 86 -23.42 -5.61 3.82
C ILE A 86 -24.78 -5.76 4.53
N ILE A 87 -25.41 -4.62 4.79
CA ILE A 87 -26.86 -4.53 4.91
C ILE A 87 -27.32 -4.32 3.47
N PRO A 88 -28.06 -5.25 2.85
CA PRO A 88 -28.55 -5.04 1.50
C PRO A 88 -29.44 -3.79 1.50
N ASN A 89 -29.15 -2.86 0.59
CA ASN A 89 -30.16 -1.89 0.13
C ASN A 89 -31.09 -2.57 -0.86
#